data_AF-A0A1E4GNY6-F1
#
_entry.id   AF-A0A1E4GNY6-F1
#
_cell.length_a   1.000
_cell.length_b   1.000
_cell.length_c   1.000
_cell.angle_alpha   90.00
_cell.angle_beta   90.00
_cell.angle_gamma   90.00
#
_symmetry.space_group_name_H-M   'P 1'
#
loop_
_entity.id
_entity.type
_entity.pdbx_description
1 polymer ?
#
loop_
_entity_poly.entity_id
_entity_poly.type
_entity_poly.pdbx_seq_one_letter_code
_entity_poly.pdbx_strand_id
1 'polypeptide(L)' 'MIAPHPAETAPKDGRVIRGWFRFDGGARLVAVSWCLDRSAWVNLLGQPLPEGETLKNWGED' A
#
# COMPACT_ATOMS: atom_id res chain seq x y z
N MET A 1 3.33 -1.71 16.14
CA MET A 1 4.30 -0.81 15.51
C MET A 1 3.72 -0.22 14.23
N ILE A 2 4.11 1.00 13.89
CA ILE A 2 3.80 1.64 12.60
C ILE A 2 4.91 1.22 11.63
N ALA A 3 4.55 0.85 10.40
CA ALA A 3 5.53 0.47 9.38
C ALA A 3 6.63 1.57 9.22
N PRO A 4 7.92 1.20 9.11
CA PRO A 4 9.01 2.13 9.36
C PRO A 4 9.28 3.13 8.24
N HIS A 5 8.89 2.83 7.00
CA HIS A 5 9.25 3.63 5.83
C HIS A 5 8.13 4.60 5.42
N PRO A 6 8.44 5.86 5.05
CA PRO A 6 7.45 6.81 4.54
C PRO A 6 6.81 6.34 3.21
N ALA A 7 5.53 6.64 2.99
CA ALA A 7 4.80 6.23 1.77
C ALA A 7 5.47 6.65 0.44
N GLU A 8 6.13 7.80 0.40
CA GLU A 8 6.80 8.32 -0.81
C GLU A 8 7.98 7.47 -1.27
N THR A 9 8.56 6.69 -0.34
CA THR A 9 9.69 5.78 -0.61
C THR A 9 9.24 4.38 -1.02
N ALA A 10 7.93 4.14 -1.07
CA ALA A 10 7.38 2.84 -1.39
C ALA A 10 7.77 2.42 -2.81
N PRO A 11 8.32 1.22 -3.01
CA PRO A 11 8.77 0.76 -4.30
C PRO A 11 7.58 0.57 -5.25
N LYS A 12 7.71 1.13 -6.45
CA LYS A 12 6.69 1.10 -7.51
C LYS A 12 7.07 0.17 -8.67
N ASP A 13 7.86 -0.86 -8.38
CA ASP A 13 8.42 -1.81 -9.36
C ASP A 13 7.68 -3.15 -9.40
N GLY A 14 6.48 -3.22 -8.81
CA GLY A 14 5.67 -4.44 -8.78
C GLY A 14 6.04 -5.42 -7.66
N ARG A 15 7.05 -5.15 -6.84
CA ARG A 15 7.33 -5.97 -5.66
C ARG A 15 6.20 -5.85 -4.63
N VAL A 16 6.00 -6.92 -3.85
CA VAL A 16 5.04 -6.92 -2.74
C VAL A 16 5.66 -6.20 -1.54
N ILE A 17 4.89 -5.31 -0.91
CA ILE A 17 5.21 -4.64 0.35
C ILE A 17 4.06 -4.77 1.34
N ARG A 18 4.34 -4.62 2.64
CA ARG A 18 3.30 -4.30 3.63
C ARG A 18 3.12 -2.79 3.70
N GLY A 19 1.90 -2.32 3.51
CA GLY A 19 1.54 -0.92 3.59
C GLY A 19 0.51 -0.67 4.69
N TRP A 20 0.72 0.42 5.44
CA TRP A 20 -0.26 0.99 6.35
C TRP A 20 -1.12 2.01 5.59
N PHE A 21 -2.35 1.63 5.28
CA PHE A 21 -3.31 2.44 4.53
C PHE A 21 -4.33 3.07 5.46
N ARG A 22 -4.58 4.37 5.26
CA ARG A 22 -5.64 5.11 5.95
C ARG A 22 -6.85 5.27 5.02
N PHE A 23 -8.04 5.13 5.56
CA PHE A 23 -9.32 5.25 4.87
C PHE A 23 -10.36 5.90 5.77
N ASP A 24 -11.54 6.22 5.23
CA ASP A 24 -12.61 6.80 6.04
C ASP A 24 -13.12 5.76 7.06
N GLY A 25 -12.98 6.08 8.34
CA GLY A 25 -13.29 5.16 9.44
C GLY A 25 -12.12 4.34 10.01
N GLY A 26 -10.89 4.46 9.48
CA GLY A 26 -9.75 3.82 10.14
C GLY A 26 -8.44 3.72 9.34
N ALA A 27 -7.62 2.77 9.76
CA ALA A 27 -6.40 2.39 9.06
C ALA A 27 -6.14 0.90 9.20
N ARG A 28 -5.44 0.31 8.23
CA ARG A 28 -5.13 -1.12 8.19
C ARG A 28 -3.73 -1.38 7.63
N LEU A 29 -3.13 -2.46 8.10
CA LEU A 29 -1.93 -3.03 7.50
C LEU A 29 -2.33 -4.08 6.47
N VAL A 30 -1.88 -3.95 5.23
CA VAL A 30 -2.21 -4.87 4.14
C VAL A 30 -1.02 -5.09 3.21
N ALA A 31 -0.88 -6.30 2.68
CA ALA A 31 0.13 -6.63 1.67
C ALA A 31 -0.37 -6.20 0.28
N VAL A 32 0.44 -5.42 -0.43
CA VAL A 32 0.10 -4.81 -1.72
C VAL A 32 1.29 -4.82 -2.67
N SER A 33 1.01 -4.64 -3.95
CA SER A 33 2.01 -4.39 -5.00
C SER A 33 1.60 -3.17 -5.82
N TRP A 34 2.55 -2.49 -6.45
CA TRP A 34 2.26 -1.40 -7.37
C TRP A 34 2.04 -1.93 -8.79
N CYS A 35 0.87 -1.68 -9.37
CA CYS A 35 0.59 -1.97 -10.77
C CYS A 35 0.94 -0.75 -11.63
N LEU A 36 1.94 -0.87 -12.51
CA LEU A 36 2.38 0.21 -13.40
C LEU A 36 1.30 0.63 -14.41
N ASP A 37 0.66 -0.33 -15.07
CA ASP A 37 -0.38 -0.07 -16.08
C ASP A 37 -1.57 0.71 -15.53
N ARG A 38 -1.89 0.49 -14.25
CA ARG A 38 -3.00 1.16 -13.55
C ARG A 38 -2.53 2.37 -12.75
N SER A 39 -1.23 2.54 -12.55
CA SER A 39 -0.63 3.48 -11.60
C SER A 39 -1.36 3.47 -10.24
N ALA A 40 -1.54 2.26 -9.70
CA ALA A 40 -2.32 2.05 -8.48
C ALA A 40 -1.74 0.93 -7.62
N TRP A 41 -1.98 1.01 -6.31
CA TRP A 41 -1.76 -0.11 -5.39
C TRP A 41 -2.83 -1.18 -5.61
N VAL A 42 -2.40 -2.43 -5.74
CA VAL A 42 -3.25 -3.60 -5.90
C VAL A 42 -3.01 -4.60 -4.77
N ASN A 43 -4.03 -5.38 -4.43
CA ASN A 43 -3.90 -6.52 -3.52
C ASN A 43 -3.15 -7.69 -4.19
N LEU A 44 -2.95 -8.78 -3.45
CA LEU A 44 -2.24 -9.97 -3.95
C LEU A 44 -2.99 -10.72 -5.07
N LEU A 45 -4.26 -10.39 -5.31
CA LEU A 45 -5.05 -10.90 -6.44
C LEU A 45 -4.98 -9.96 -7.66
N GLY A 46 -4.20 -8.88 -7.60
CA GLY A 46 -4.09 -7.87 -8.65
C GLY A 46 -5.28 -6.92 -8.74
N GLN A 47 -6.17 -6.92 -7.74
CA GLN A 47 -7.32 -6.01 -7.70
C GLN A 47 -6.90 -4.67 -7.08
N PRO A 48 -7.29 -3.52 -7.65
CA PRO A 48 -7.03 -2.21 -7.05
C PRO A 48 -7.56 -2.11 -5.63
N LEU A 49 -6.86 -1.38 -4.77
CA LEU A 49 -7.42 -0.99 -3.49
C LEU A 49 -8.65 -0.09 -3.68
N PRO A 50 -9.62 -0.13 -2.73
CA PRO A 50 -10.74 0.79 -2.74
C PRO A 50 -10.33 2.26 -2.83
N GLU A 51 -11.17 3.05 -3.51
CA GLU A 51 -10.97 4.50 -3.60
C GLU A 51 -10.99 5.13 -2.20
N GLY A 52 -10.10 6.10 -1.98
CA GLY A 52 -9.91 6.75 -0.68
C GLY A 52 -8.89 6.09 0.24
N GLU A 53 -8.41 4.87 -0.08
CA GLU A 53 -7.29 4.28 0.65
C GLU A 53 -5.96 4.94 0.28
N THR A 54 -5.31 5.57 1.25
CA THR A 54 -4.03 6.26 1.04
C THR A 54 -2.93 5.59 1.85
N LEU A 55 -1.85 5.17 1.17
CA LEU A 55 -0.64 4.67 1.83
C LEU A 55 -0.03 5.78 2.70
N LYS A 56 0.24 5.47 3.97
CA LYS A 56 0.93 6.37 4.90
C LYS A 56 2.36 5.93 5.17
N ASN A 57 2.55 4.62 5.39
CA ASN A 57 3.83 4.03 5.69
C ASN A 57 3.92 2.63 5.08
N TRP A 58 5.13 2.11 4.89
CA TRP A 58 5.36 0.74 4.42
C TRP A 58 6.55 0.07 5.08
N GLY A 59 6.69 -1.23 4.89
CA GLY A 59 7.73 -2.07 5.49
C GLY A 59 7.16 -3.01 6.55
N GLU A 60 7.97 -4.00 6.90
CA GLU A 60 7.77 -4.79 8.11
C GLU A 60 8.53 -4.09 9.25
N ASP A 61 8.03 -4.24 10.47
CA ASP A 61 8.77 -3.83 11.66
C ASP A 61 9.88 -4.86 11.98
#